data_AF-A0A5C6C450-F1
#
_entry.id   AF-A0A5C6C450-F1
#
_cell.length_a   1.000
_cell.length_b   1.000
_cell.length_c   1.000
_cell.angle_alpha   90.00
_cell.angle_beta   90.00
_cell.angle_gamma   90.00
#
_symmetry.space_group_name_H-M   'P 1'
#
loop_
_entity.id
_entity.type
_entity.pdbx_description
1 polymer ?
#
loop_
_entity_poly.entity_id
_entity_poly.type
_entity_poly.pdbx_seq_one_letter_code
_entity_poly.pdbx_strand_id
1 'polypeptide(L)'
;MNSHGLTFLTSALTVTIVTVIPSWTPARGATDTVNAHGQRELGLDDLPAPPDEFKSLLHRGNVTFLIGGQRPSVANPSRPTRDVQRRFDAETRYHMSFTYKSRCRWAWADTSRSQRLAIGVRYDKIELNTEHQIWLRQMPNRDTFWESPLVRHELDHLRLSSDPRLTTRFVTAVKKRGRIELTRDQTTLLLDSAKKRYETQGRRYRSILDVLDSDDAQQWVDEQLQAEFDRTVELVEIRYQELDQITDHGRHPVPEDGPLSQLLAPREEP
;
A
#
# COMPACT_ATOMS: atom_id res chain seq x y z
N MET A 1 30.51 -26.95 -8.34
CA MET A 1 29.60 -25.81 -8.05
C MET A 1 28.57 -25.80 -9.17
N ASN A 2 27.41 -26.42 -8.97
CA ASN A 2 26.39 -26.51 -10.02
C ASN A 2 25.24 -25.57 -9.69
N SER A 3 24.90 -24.73 -10.66
CA SER A 3 23.77 -23.81 -10.68
C SER A 3 22.46 -24.60 -10.70
N HIS A 4 21.78 -24.64 -9.56
CA HIS A 4 20.39 -25.12 -9.48
C HIS A 4 19.46 -24.01 -9.98
N GLY A 5 18.44 -24.40 -10.74
CA GLY A 5 17.51 -23.51 -11.43
C GLY A 5 16.93 -22.45 -10.48
N LEU A 6 17.12 -21.19 -10.86
CA LEU A 6 16.49 -20.05 -10.21
C LEU A 6 15.05 -19.95 -10.70
N THR A 7 14.12 -20.46 -9.92
CA THR A 7 12.70 -20.12 -10.07
C THR A 7 12.45 -18.84 -9.26
N PHE A 8 11.71 -17.91 -9.85
CA PHE A 8 11.40 -16.61 -9.24
C PHE A 8 9.93 -16.54 -8.88
N LEU A 9 9.65 -16.01 -7.69
CA LEU A 9 8.30 -15.77 -7.22
C LEU A 9 7.84 -14.36 -7.59
N THR A 10 6.56 -14.19 -7.91
CA THR A 10 5.91 -12.89 -8.17
C THR A 10 4.46 -12.95 -7.70
N SER A 11 4.07 -12.03 -6.82
CA SER A 11 2.73 -11.92 -6.25
C SER A 11 2.34 -10.44 -6.10
N ALA A 12 1.04 -10.14 -6.13
CA ALA A 12 0.47 -8.80 -5.99
C ALA A 12 -0.76 -8.82 -5.09
N LEU A 13 -0.82 -7.91 -4.11
CA LEU A 13 -1.92 -7.77 -3.13
C LEU A 13 -2.29 -6.30 -2.96
N THR A 14 -3.57 -6.04 -2.63
CA THR A 14 -4.23 -4.73 -2.68
C THR A 14 -4.98 -4.45 -1.39
N VAL A 15 -4.83 -3.25 -0.81
CA VAL A 15 -5.68 -2.74 0.28
C VAL A 15 -6.12 -1.31 0.01
N THR A 16 -7.38 -1.01 0.30
CA THR A 16 -7.99 0.33 0.16
C THR A 16 -8.30 0.93 1.54
N ILE A 17 -7.77 2.12 1.82
CA ILE A 17 -8.08 2.99 2.97
C ILE A 17 -8.97 4.14 2.50
N VAL A 18 -9.95 4.55 3.31
CA VAL A 18 -10.94 5.61 2.98
C VAL A 18 -10.98 6.64 4.10
N THR A 19 -10.76 7.92 3.77
CA THR A 19 -10.83 9.06 4.71
C THR A 19 -11.76 10.13 4.19
N VAL A 20 -12.53 10.79 5.06
CA VAL A 20 -13.68 11.60 4.65
C VAL A 20 -13.78 12.92 5.42
N ILE A 21 -14.02 14.05 4.74
CA ILE A 21 -14.07 15.41 5.33
C ILE A 21 -15.49 16.04 5.34
N PRO A 22 -16.04 16.51 6.49
CA PRO A 22 -17.25 17.33 6.61
C PRO A 22 -17.13 18.77 6.07
N SER A 23 -18.28 19.43 5.95
CA SER A 23 -18.59 20.40 4.89
C SER A 23 -17.84 21.75 4.79
N TRP A 24 -17.57 22.19 3.54
CA TRP A 24 -17.07 23.51 3.08
C TRP A 24 -17.68 23.89 1.70
N THR A 25 -17.93 25.17 1.39
CA THR A 25 -18.63 25.62 0.15
C THR A 25 -17.74 26.54 -0.71
N PRO A 26 -17.39 26.18 -1.97
CA PRO A 26 -17.57 27.11 -3.11
C PRO A 26 -17.78 26.46 -4.52
N ALA A 27 -17.60 27.25 -5.60
CA ALA A 27 -18.34 27.30 -6.88
C ALA A 27 -17.81 26.51 -8.13
N ARG A 28 -18.75 26.20 -9.05
CA ARG A 28 -18.69 25.28 -10.23
C ARG A 28 -17.74 25.65 -11.39
N GLY A 29 -17.10 24.61 -11.95
CA GLY A 29 -16.78 24.47 -13.39
C GLY A 29 -15.94 23.21 -13.72
N ALA A 30 -16.40 22.29 -14.59
CA ALA A 30 -15.53 21.30 -15.28
C ALA A 30 -16.22 20.67 -16.52
N THR A 31 -15.57 19.68 -17.15
CA THR A 31 -15.85 19.01 -18.45
C THR A 31 -16.00 17.47 -18.28
N ASP A 32 -16.50 16.70 -19.26
CA ASP A 32 -17.94 16.37 -19.41
C ASP A 32 -18.21 14.84 -19.51
N THR A 33 -17.32 13.97 -18.99
CA THR A 33 -17.60 12.52 -18.88
C THR A 33 -18.00 12.18 -17.46
N VAL A 34 -19.29 11.88 -17.27
CA VAL A 34 -19.88 11.52 -15.99
C VAL A 34 -20.01 10.00 -15.91
N ASN A 35 -19.47 9.40 -14.85
CA ASN A 35 -19.56 7.95 -14.64
C ASN A 35 -20.97 7.54 -14.15
N ALA A 36 -21.20 6.22 -14.01
CA ALA A 36 -22.48 5.67 -13.56
C ALA A 36 -22.96 6.17 -12.18
N HIS A 37 -22.07 6.79 -11.40
CA HIS A 37 -22.34 7.33 -10.07
C HIS A 37 -22.55 8.85 -10.07
N GLY A 38 -22.61 9.48 -11.25
CA GLY A 38 -22.76 10.93 -11.37
C GLY A 38 -21.48 11.71 -11.09
N GLN A 39 -20.34 11.03 -10.93
CA GLN A 39 -19.05 11.65 -10.66
C GLN A 39 -18.36 11.98 -11.98
N ARG A 40 -17.60 13.07 -11.99
CA ARG A 40 -16.87 13.53 -13.15
C ARG A 40 -15.39 13.61 -12.83
N GLU A 41 -14.56 13.02 -13.67
CA GLU A 41 -13.11 13.15 -13.52
C GLU A 41 -12.67 14.57 -13.87
N LEU A 42 -11.78 15.12 -13.06
CA LEU A 42 -11.19 16.44 -13.27
C LEU A 42 -9.75 16.23 -13.74
N GLY A 43 -9.48 16.55 -15.00
CA GLY A 43 -8.13 16.51 -15.55
C GLY A 43 -7.25 17.58 -14.91
N LEU A 44 -5.97 17.25 -14.66
CA LEU A 44 -5.01 18.24 -14.15
C LEU A 44 -4.80 19.39 -15.14
N ASP A 45 -4.96 19.15 -16.44
CA ASP A 45 -4.88 20.17 -17.50
C ASP A 45 -6.06 21.15 -17.45
N ASP A 46 -7.15 20.78 -16.78
CA ASP A 46 -8.30 21.68 -16.54
C ASP A 46 -8.07 22.60 -15.33
N LEU A 47 -6.98 22.45 -14.59
CA LEU A 47 -6.65 23.26 -13.41
C LEU A 47 -5.53 24.26 -13.70
N PRO A 48 -5.39 25.35 -12.91
CA PRO A 48 -4.17 26.13 -12.91
C PRO A 48 -2.96 25.22 -12.66
N ALA A 49 -1.80 25.59 -13.19
CA ALA A 49 -0.58 24.82 -12.96
C ALA A 49 -0.35 24.62 -11.45
N PRO A 50 -0.16 23.37 -10.98
CA PRO A 50 0.07 23.13 -9.56
C PRO A 50 1.38 23.81 -9.11
N PRO A 51 1.40 24.36 -7.88
CA PRO A 51 2.65 24.70 -7.19
C PRO A 51 3.68 23.57 -7.27
N ASP A 52 4.97 23.92 -7.33
CA ASP A 52 6.05 22.94 -7.51
C ASP A 52 6.06 21.86 -6.41
N GLU A 53 5.70 22.23 -5.18
CA GLU A 53 5.56 21.30 -4.06
C GLU A 53 4.49 20.20 -4.30
N PHE A 54 3.46 20.49 -5.10
CA PHE A 54 2.40 19.55 -5.40
C PHE A 54 2.68 18.73 -6.65
N LYS A 55 3.49 19.22 -7.60
CA LYS A 55 3.81 18.47 -8.84
C LYS A 55 4.41 17.09 -8.52
N SER A 56 5.44 17.05 -7.69
CA SER A 56 6.09 15.80 -7.31
C SER A 56 5.15 14.90 -6.49
N LEU A 57 4.35 15.51 -5.62
CA LEU A 57 3.38 14.80 -4.79
C LEU A 57 2.27 14.13 -5.62
N LEU A 58 1.66 14.86 -6.55
CA LEU A 58 0.58 14.38 -7.42
C LEU A 58 1.07 13.24 -8.32
N HIS A 59 2.30 13.36 -8.86
CA HIS A 59 2.92 12.30 -9.64
C HIS A 59 3.19 11.04 -8.79
N ARG A 60 3.85 11.20 -7.63
CA ARG A 60 4.18 10.08 -6.73
C ARG A 60 2.95 9.38 -6.17
N GLY A 61 1.91 10.15 -5.87
CA GLY A 61 0.66 9.65 -5.33
C GLY A 61 -0.29 9.05 -6.37
N ASN A 62 0.00 9.18 -7.67
CA ASN A 62 -0.87 8.71 -8.76
C ASN A 62 -2.34 9.10 -8.53
N VAL A 63 -2.59 10.41 -8.52
CA VAL A 63 -3.86 11.00 -8.07
C VAL A 63 -4.84 11.14 -9.21
N THR A 64 -6.08 10.73 -8.96
CA THR A 64 -7.26 11.06 -9.77
C THR A 64 -8.21 11.95 -8.97
N PHE A 65 -8.67 13.05 -9.57
CA PHE A 65 -9.69 13.91 -8.97
C PHE A 65 -11.08 13.58 -9.51
N LEU A 66 -12.06 13.44 -8.62
CA LEU A 66 -13.47 13.24 -8.95
C LEU A 66 -14.31 14.37 -8.37
N ILE A 67 -15.26 14.90 -9.14
CA ILE A 67 -16.15 15.99 -8.73
C ILE A 67 -17.61 15.54 -8.81
N GLY A 68 -18.39 15.87 -7.78
CA GLY A 68 -19.84 15.68 -7.78
C GLY A 68 -20.30 14.23 -7.68
N GLY A 69 -21.57 13.98 -7.97
CA GLY A 69 -22.14 12.64 -7.91
C GLY A 69 -22.22 12.04 -6.51
N GLN A 70 -22.36 10.71 -6.46
CA GLN A 70 -22.33 9.95 -5.23
C GLN A 70 -20.90 9.90 -4.68
N ARG A 71 -20.78 9.98 -3.35
CA ARG A 71 -19.49 9.79 -2.66
C ARG A 71 -18.91 8.40 -2.96
N PRO A 72 -17.60 8.25 -3.25
CA PRO A 72 -17.02 6.97 -3.65
C PRO A 72 -17.24 5.83 -2.64
N SER A 73 -17.16 6.08 -1.34
CA SER A 73 -17.45 5.08 -0.31
C SER A 73 -18.92 4.63 -0.25
N VAL A 74 -19.85 5.41 -0.80
CA VAL A 74 -21.26 5.02 -0.96
C VAL A 74 -21.46 4.26 -2.26
N ALA A 75 -20.86 4.74 -3.35
CA ALA A 75 -20.94 4.11 -4.67
C ALA A 75 -20.29 2.72 -4.71
N ASN A 76 -19.11 2.59 -4.09
CA ASN A 76 -18.32 1.37 -4.04
C ASN A 76 -17.77 1.18 -2.60
N PRO A 77 -18.59 0.60 -1.71
CA PRO A 77 -18.20 0.39 -0.32
C PRO A 77 -17.11 -0.69 -0.25
N SER A 78 -15.87 -0.27 -0.04
CA SER A 78 -14.73 -1.19 0.17
C SER A 78 -14.58 -1.59 1.64
N ARG A 79 -15.13 -0.79 2.56
CA ARG A 79 -15.26 -1.05 4.00
C ARG A 79 -16.51 -0.35 4.53
N PRO A 80 -17.11 -0.83 5.64
CA PRO A 80 -18.16 -0.08 6.32
C PRO A 80 -17.59 1.25 6.84
N THR A 81 -17.94 2.36 6.20
CA THR A 81 -17.70 3.70 6.74
C THR A 81 -18.52 3.86 8.01
N ARG A 82 -17.87 4.13 9.16
CA ARG A 82 -18.57 4.34 10.45
C ARG A 82 -19.57 5.50 10.42
N ASP A 83 -19.45 6.39 9.44
CA ASP A 83 -20.30 7.58 9.28
C ASP A 83 -21.04 7.59 7.93
N VAL A 84 -22.02 6.69 7.76
CA VAL A 84 -22.92 6.71 6.58
C VAL A 84 -23.86 7.93 6.60
N GLN A 85 -24.13 8.50 7.77
CA GLN A 85 -25.11 9.58 7.96
C GLN A 85 -24.53 11.01 7.93
N ARG A 86 -23.21 11.19 8.00
CA ARG A 86 -22.61 12.54 7.89
C ARG A 86 -22.58 12.99 6.42
N ARG A 87 -22.77 14.30 6.20
CA ARG A 87 -22.54 14.94 4.90
C ARG A 87 -21.06 15.29 4.82
N PHE A 88 -20.42 14.86 3.74
CA PHE A 88 -19.00 15.09 3.48
C PHE A 88 -18.85 15.86 2.18
N ASP A 89 -17.91 16.80 2.19
CA ASP A 89 -17.63 17.63 1.01
C ASP A 89 -16.35 17.21 0.30
N ALA A 90 -15.55 16.32 0.91
CA ALA A 90 -14.49 15.60 0.22
C ALA A 90 -14.21 14.21 0.82
N GLU A 91 -13.54 13.35 0.05
CA GLU A 91 -13.07 12.02 0.44
C GLU A 91 -11.76 11.71 -0.29
N THR A 92 -10.72 11.33 0.44
CA THR A 92 -9.52 10.69 -0.13
C THR A 92 -9.60 9.18 0.05
N ARG A 93 -9.58 8.47 -1.08
CA ARG A 93 -9.36 7.03 -1.13
C ARG A 93 -7.92 6.76 -1.48
N TYR A 94 -7.30 5.93 -0.66
CA TYR A 94 -5.93 5.49 -0.82
C TYR A 94 -5.92 4.00 -1.11
N HIS A 95 -5.19 3.61 -2.15
CA HIS A 95 -4.91 2.23 -2.47
C HIS A 95 -3.42 1.99 -2.34
N MET A 96 -3.05 0.96 -1.57
CA MET A 96 -1.68 0.48 -1.51
C MET A 96 -1.63 -0.95 -2.05
N SER A 97 -0.58 -1.25 -2.81
CA SER A 97 -0.24 -2.61 -3.21
C SER A 97 1.26 -2.83 -3.13
N PHE A 98 1.69 -4.09 -3.13
CA PHE A 98 3.10 -4.40 -3.26
C PHE A 98 3.32 -5.50 -4.29
N THR A 99 4.49 -5.47 -4.92
CA THR A 99 5.00 -6.57 -5.73
C THR A 99 6.40 -6.94 -5.27
N TYR A 100 6.78 -8.19 -5.46
CA TYR A 100 8.13 -8.62 -5.10
C TYR A 100 8.66 -9.72 -6.02
N LYS A 101 9.98 -9.86 -6.00
CA LYS A 101 10.73 -10.95 -6.61
C LYS A 101 11.72 -11.49 -5.61
N SER A 102 11.60 -12.78 -5.28
CA SER A 102 12.47 -13.45 -4.31
C SER A 102 13.11 -14.71 -4.86
N ARG A 103 14.15 -15.17 -4.16
CA ARG A 103 14.76 -16.48 -4.31
C ARG A 103 14.79 -17.15 -2.96
N CYS A 104 14.37 -18.40 -2.92
CA CYS A 104 14.31 -19.18 -1.69
C CYS A 104 15.37 -20.27 -1.68
N ARG A 105 15.92 -20.54 -0.49
CA ARG A 105 16.81 -21.68 -0.25
C ARG A 105 16.36 -22.42 1.00
N TRP A 106 16.13 -23.72 0.84
CA TRP A 106 15.75 -24.60 1.93
C TRP A 106 16.96 -25.07 2.71
N ALA A 107 16.82 -25.13 4.03
CA ALA A 107 17.81 -25.66 4.94
C ALA A 107 17.12 -26.30 6.14
N TRP A 108 17.85 -27.16 6.86
CA TRP A 108 17.42 -27.55 8.19
C TRP A 108 17.66 -26.40 9.17
N ALA A 109 16.65 -26.11 10.00
CA ALA A 109 16.71 -25.09 11.04
C ALA A 109 17.52 -25.55 12.25
N ASP A 110 17.36 -26.82 12.61
CA ASP A 110 18.14 -27.50 13.64
C ASP A 110 18.70 -28.83 13.12
N THR A 111 19.86 -29.23 13.64
CA THR A 111 20.44 -30.56 13.39
C THR A 111 20.01 -31.58 14.44
N SER A 112 18.98 -31.25 15.23
CA SER A 112 18.50 -32.06 16.34
C SER A 112 17.49 -33.12 15.87
N ARG A 113 17.02 -33.98 16.79
CA ARG A 113 16.00 -35.00 16.48
C ARG A 113 14.66 -34.43 15.99
N SER A 114 14.40 -33.14 16.20
CA SER A 114 13.12 -32.50 15.84
C SER A 114 13.07 -31.98 14.40
N GLN A 115 14.22 -31.95 13.70
CA GLN A 115 14.41 -31.60 12.29
C GLN A 115 13.34 -30.65 11.72
N ARG A 116 13.44 -29.36 12.04
CA ARG A 116 12.57 -28.33 11.45
C ARG A 116 13.18 -27.78 10.17
N LEU A 117 12.34 -27.40 9.20
CA LEU A 117 12.81 -26.69 8.01
C LEU A 117 12.92 -25.19 8.23
N ALA A 118 13.83 -24.56 7.49
CA ALA A 118 13.95 -23.12 7.37
C ALA A 118 14.11 -22.71 5.90
N ILE A 119 13.57 -21.55 5.58
CA ILE A 119 13.68 -20.88 4.28
C ILE A 119 14.59 -19.68 4.46
N GLY A 120 15.71 -19.65 3.74
CA GLY A 120 16.48 -18.43 3.51
C GLY A 120 15.90 -17.69 2.30
N VAL A 121 15.41 -16.47 2.51
CA VAL A 121 14.77 -15.65 1.48
C VAL A 121 15.70 -14.50 1.10
N ARG A 122 15.99 -14.38 -0.21
CA ARG A 122 16.68 -13.23 -0.78
C ARG A 122 15.74 -12.50 -1.71
N TYR A 123 15.43 -11.25 -1.37
CA TYR A 123 14.62 -10.37 -2.21
C TYR A 123 15.49 -9.64 -3.23
N ASP A 124 15.21 -9.88 -4.50
CA ASP A 124 15.84 -9.18 -5.62
C ASP A 124 15.13 -7.86 -5.92
N LYS A 125 13.80 -7.84 -5.75
CA LYS A 125 12.95 -6.69 -6.00
C LYS A 125 11.82 -6.66 -4.98
N ILE A 126 11.51 -5.48 -4.45
CA ILE A 126 10.32 -5.21 -3.66
C ILE A 126 9.87 -3.81 -4.06
N GLU A 127 8.62 -3.68 -4.50
CA GLU A 127 8.00 -2.40 -4.85
C GLU A 127 6.71 -2.23 -4.05
N LEU A 128 6.50 -1.03 -3.53
CA LEU A 128 5.27 -0.60 -2.90
C LEU A 128 4.66 0.45 -3.82
N ASN A 129 3.44 0.20 -4.28
CA ASN A 129 2.72 1.08 -5.19
C ASN A 129 1.57 1.75 -4.44
N THR A 130 1.33 3.02 -4.76
CA THR A 130 0.30 3.85 -4.13
C THR A 130 -0.53 4.53 -5.20
N GLU A 131 -1.84 4.53 -5.04
CA GLU A 131 -2.78 5.23 -5.91
C GLU A 131 -3.81 5.96 -5.08
N HIS A 132 -4.24 7.13 -5.56
CA HIS A 132 -5.16 7.97 -4.83
C HIS A 132 -6.32 8.44 -5.69
N GLN A 133 -7.48 8.51 -5.06
CA GLN A 133 -8.65 9.16 -5.61
C GLN A 133 -9.14 10.19 -4.62
N ILE A 134 -9.10 11.46 -5.02
CA ILE A 134 -9.64 12.57 -4.25
C ILE A 134 -10.98 12.95 -4.85
N TRP A 135 -12.05 12.71 -4.11
CA TRP A 135 -13.39 13.12 -4.48
C TRP A 135 -13.75 14.42 -3.77
N LEU A 136 -14.28 15.39 -4.50
CA LEU A 136 -14.84 16.62 -3.99
C LEU A 136 -16.31 16.67 -4.37
N ARG A 137 -17.19 16.94 -3.40
CA ARG A 137 -18.63 17.02 -3.65
C ARG A 137 -18.98 18.16 -4.60
N GLN A 138 -18.29 19.28 -4.48
CA GLN A 138 -18.42 20.44 -5.35
C GLN A 138 -17.04 20.87 -5.81
N MET A 139 -16.98 21.39 -7.03
CA MET A 139 -15.75 21.99 -7.55
C MET A 139 -15.40 23.22 -6.71
N PRO A 140 -14.21 23.31 -6.11
CA PRO A 140 -13.69 24.57 -5.56
C PRO A 140 -13.54 25.62 -6.66
N ASN A 141 -13.33 26.88 -6.30
CA ASN A 141 -13.00 27.89 -7.30
C ASN A 141 -11.77 27.43 -8.10
N ARG A 142 -11.92 27.37 -9.43
CA ARG A 142 -10.88 26.88 -10.34
C ARG A 142 -9.58 27.67 -10.21
N ASP A 143 -9.66 29.00 -10.15
CA ASP A 143 -8.48 29.87 -10.17
C ASP A 143 -7.67 29.78 -8.88
N THR A 144 -8.34 29.46 -7.76
CA THR A 144 -7.73 29.32 -6.44
C THR A 144 -7.80 27.87 -5.93
N PHE A 145 -7.88 26.89 -6.83
CA PHE A 145 -8.12 25.48 -6.49
C PHE A 145 -7.10 24.96 -5.46
N TRP A 146 -5.82 25.23 -5.69
CA TRP A 146 -4.71 24.81 -4.83
C TRP A 146 -4.66 25.52 -3.47
N GLU A 147 -5.34 26.66 -3.34
CA GLU A 147 -5.42 27.43 -2.10
C GLU A 147 -6.59 26.99 -1.22
N SER A 148 -7.52 26.19 -1.77
CA SER A 148 -8.67 25.68 -1.02
C SER A 148 -8.20 24.89 0.22
N PRO A 149 -8.63 25.26 1.44
CA PRO A 149 -8.31 24.51 2.65
C PRO A 149 -8.72 23.04 2.55
N LEU A 150 -9.86 22.78 1.91
CA LEU A 150 -10.35 21.43 1.64
C LEU A 150 -9.38 20.64 0.76
N VAL A 151 -8.96 21.21 -0.38
CA VAL A 151 -7.99 20.56 -1.28
C VAL A 151 -6.66 20.35 -0.57
N ARG A 152 -6.19 21.33 0.19
CA ARG A 152 -4.92 21.23 0.94
C ARG A 152 -4.95 20.12 1.97
N HIS A 153 -6.06 19.95 2.70
CA HIS A 153 -6.22 18.83 3.64
C HIS A 153 -6.19 17.48 2.93
N GLU A 154 -6.89 17.34 1.79
CA GLU A 154 -6.84 16.09 1.03
C GLU A 154 -5.45 15.80 0.46
N LEU A 155 -4.70 16.85 0.11
CA LEU A 155 -3.28 16.72 -0.24
C LEU A 155 -2.38 16.41 0.97
N ASP A 156 -2.77 16.74 2.20
CA ASP A 156 -2.06 16.32 3.41
C ASP A 156 -2.23 14.82 3.67
N HIS A 157 -3.42 14.26 3.41
CA HIS A 157 -3.60 12.80 3.35
C HIS A 157 -2.66 12.18 2.32
N LEU A 158 -2.64 12.73 1.11
CA LEU A 158 -1.74 12.28 0.04
C LEU A 158 -0.25 12.32 0.44
N ARG A 159 0.18 13.36 1.16
CA ARG A 159 1.56 13.50 1.67
C ARG A 159 1.91 12.38 2.62
N LEU A 160 1.00 12.02 3.53
CA LEU A 160 1.24 10.97 4.53
C LEU A 160 1.36 9.58 3.90
N SER A 161 0.51 9.26 2.93
CA SER A 161 0.43 7.94 2.29
C SER A 161 1.43 7.74 1.16
N SER A 162 1.88 8.81 0.51
CA SER A 162 2.84 8.78 -0.60
C SER A 162 4.28 9.05 -0.15
N ASP A 163 4.53 9.04 1.16
CA ASP A 163 5.83 9.33 1.74
C ASP A 163 6.87 8.23 1.44
N PRO A 164 8.02 8.53 0.81
CA PRO A 164 9.08 7.55 0.53
C PRO A 164 9.61 6.81 1.76
N ARG A 165 9.46 7.38 2.96
CA ARG A 165 9.82 6.74 4.24
C ARG A 165 8.99 5.49 4.50
N LEU A 166 7.74 5.42 4.01
CA LEU A 166 6.90 4.22 4.13
C LEU A 166 7.51 3.05 3.35
N THR A 167 7.85 3.27 2.09
CA THR A 167 8.51 2.27 1.24
C THR A 167 9.83 1.82 1.86
N THR A 168 10.65 2.76 2.32
CA THR A 168 11.94 2.45 2.95
C THR A 168 11.75 1.58 4.20
N ARG A 169 10.78 1.93 5.05
CA ARG A 169 10.47 1.18 6.28
C ARG A 169 9.95 -0.21 5.97
N PHE A 170 9.02 -0.36 5.03
CA PHE A 170 8.48 -1.64 4.59
C PHE A 170 9.58 -2.56 4.05
N VAL A 171 10.37 -2.09 3.09
CA VAL A 171 11.47 -2.87 2.48
C VAL A 171 12.51 -3.28 3.52
N THR A 172 12.86 -2.39 4.44
CA THR A 172 13.82 -2.68 5.52
C THR A 172 13.27 -3.74 6.47
N ALA A 173 12.01 -3.64 6.87
CA ALA A 173 11.36 -4.59 7.76
C ALA A 173 11.28 -6.00 7.14
N VAL A 174 10.89 -6.10 5.87
CA VAL A 174 10.85 -7.36 5.12
C VAL A 174 12.25 -7.99 5.02
N LYS A 175 13.26 -7.22 4.60
CA LYS A 175 14.63 -7.72 4.44
C LYS A 175 15.27 -8.17 5.76
N LYS A 176 14.92 -7.55 6.89
CA LYS A 176 15.39 -7.96 8.21
C LYS A 176 14.94 -9.38 8.57
N ARG A 177 13.84 -9.86 7.98
CA ARG A 177 13.28 -11.19 8.21
C ARG A 177 13.63 -12.18 7.09
N GLY A 178 14.82 -12.10 6.50
CA GLY A 178 15.28 -12.99 5.42
C GLY A 178 15.43 -14.49 5.77
N ARG A 179 14.98 -14.93 6.95
CA ARG A 179 14.91 -16.34 7.35
C ARG A 179 13.55 -16.63 7.98
N ILE A 180 12.88 -17.65 7.48
CA ILE A 180 11.59 -18.14 8.00
C ILE A 180 11.82 -19.55 8.52
N GLU A 181 11.51 -19.80 9.79
CA GLU A 181 11.55 -21.14 10.37
C GLU A 181 10.15 -21.72 10.43
N LEU A 182 9.98 -22.94 9.91
CA LEU A 182 8.70 -23.62 9.89
C LEU A 182 8.46 -24.29 11.25
N THR A 183 7.18 -24.40 11.61
CA THR A 183 6.78 -25.27 12.72
C THR A 183 7.01 -26.74 12.35
N ARG A 184 6.96 -27.61 13.36
CA ARG A 184 7.08 -29.06 13.15
C ARG A 184 5.98 -29.60 12.24
N ASP A 185 4.77 -29.12 12.41
CA ASP A 185 3.61 -29.58 11.63
C ASP A 185 3.72 -29.14 10.17
N GLN A 186 4.07 -27.86 9.94
CA GLN A 186 4.35 -27.34 8.59
C GLN A 186 5.48 -28.12 7.91
N THR A 187 6.56 -28.40 8.64
CA THR A 187 7.67 -29.20 8.14
C THR A 187 7.22 -30.60 7.72
N THR A 188 6.42 -31.27 8.55
CA THR A 188 5.95 -32.64 8.29
C THR A 188 5.08 -32.69 7.04
N LEU A 189 4.11 -31.77 6.93
CA LEU A 189 3.21 -31.69 5.78
C LEU A 189 3.96 -31.46 4.47
N LEU A 190 4.94 -30.55 4.47
CA LEU A 190 5.74 -30.26 3.28
C LEU A 190 6.67 -31.43 2.91
N LEU A 191 7.28 -32.09 3.91
CA LEU A 191 8.15 -33.23 3.63
C LEU A 191 7.37 -34.43 3.06
N ASP A 192 6.13 -34.64 3.49
CA ASP A 192 5.32 -35.74 2.96
C ASP A 192 4.91 -35.52 1.50
N SER A 193 4.65 -34.28 1.09
CA SER A 193 4.45 -33.95 -0.33
C SER A 193 5.75 -34.04 -1.14
N ALA A 194 6.88 -33.60 -0.55
CA ALA A 194 8.19 -33.65 -1.18
C ALA A 194 8.73 -35.09 -1.36
N LYS A 195 8.48 -35.99 -0.39
CA LYS A 195 8.88 -37.41 -0.47
C LYS A 195 8.32 -38.09 -1.72
N LYS A 196 7.04 -37.87 -2.01
CA LYS A 196 6.40 -38.44 -3.22
C LYS A 196 7.10 -37.99 -4.50
N ARG A 197 7.47 -36.71 -4.59
CA ARG A 197 8.24 -36.15 -5.71
C ARG A 197 9.66 -36.74 -5.77
N TYR A 198 10.33 -36.85 -4.61
CA TYR A 198 11.67 -37.41 -4.49
C TYR A 198 11.74 -38.88 -4.95
N GLU A 199 10.81 -39.71 -4.48
CA GLU A 199 10.73 -41.14 -4.82
C GLU A 199 10.46 -41.35 -6.32
N THR A 200 9.56 -40.55 -6.90
CA THR A 200 9.23 -40.64 -8.34
C THR A 200 10.44 -40.26 -9.22
N GLN A 201 11.30 -39.37 -8.75
CA GLN A 201 12.43 -38.82 -9.52
C GLN A 201 13.80 -39.37 -9.06
N GLY A 202 13.80 -40.49 -8.32
CA GLY A 202 14.82 -41.03 -7.40
C GLY A 202 16.26 -41.30 -7.89
N ARG A 203 16.73 -40.62 -8.94
CA ARG A 203 18.15 -40.56 -9.34
C ARG A 203 18.66 -39.14 -9.62
N ARG A 204 17.80 -38.11 -9.61
CA ARG A 204 18.18 -36.74 -9.99
C ARG A 204 18.63 -35.86 -8.82
N TYR A 205 18.20 -36.17 -7.60
CA TYR A 205 18.43 -35.35 -6.41
C TYR A 205 19.26 -36.10 -5.37
N ARG A 206 20.10 -35.37 -4.62
CA ARG A 206 21.00 -35.94 -3.60
C ARG A 206 20.38 -35.89 -2.20
N SER A 207 19.43 -34.99 -2.00
CA SER A 207 18.70 -34.77 -0.75
C SER A 207 17.25 -34.45 -1.04
N ILE A 208 16.36 -34.74 -0.08
CA ILE A 208 14.96 -34.30 -0.14
C ILE A 208 14.83 -32.78 -0.23
N LEU A 209 15.78 -32.03 0.34
CA LEU A 209 15.81 -30.57 0.24
C LEU A 209 16.03 -30.08 -1.19
N ASP A 210 16.70 -30.86 -2.04
CA ASP A 210 16.97 -30.47 -3.43
C ASP A 210 15.70 -30.52 -4.31
N VAL A 211 14.64 -31.17 -3.81
CA VAL A 211 13.32 -31.24 -4.45
C VAL A 211 12.47 -30.03 -4.12
N LEU A 212 12.76 -29.35 -3.00
CA LEU A 212 12.03 -28.17 -2.58
C LEU A 212 12.51 -26.94 -3.36
N ASP A 213 11.58 -26.20 -3.93
CA ASP A 213 11.88 -25.00 -4.73
C ASP A 213 11.28 -23.73 -4.13
N SER A 214 11.29 -22.63 -4.91
CA SER A 214 10.72 -21.37 -4.44
C SER A 214 9.19 -21.39 -4.42
N ASP A 215 8.54 -22.17 -5.28
CA ASP A 215 7.08 -22.28 -5.33
C ASP A 215 6.56 -22.97 -4.06
N ASP A 216 7.30 -23.99 -3.59
CA ASP A 216 7.06 -24.59 -2.27
C ASP A 216 7.13 -23.54 -1.15
N ALA A 217 7.99 -22.52 -1.26
CA ALA A 217 8.18 -21.49 -0.23
C ALA A 217 7.15 -20.34 -0.28
N GLN A 218 6.38 -20.24 -1.38
CA GLN A 218 5.59 -19.06 -1.74
C GLN A 218 4.67 -18.60 -0.61
N GLN A 219 3.88 -19.51 -0.06
CA GLN A 219 2.89 -19.17 0.97
C GLN A 219 3.53 -18.50 2.19
N TRP A 220 4.64 -19.03 2.69
CA TRP A 220 5.30 -18.47 3.88
C TRP A 220 5.97 -17.12 3.60
N VAL A 221 6.49 -16.94 2.39
CA VAL A 221 7.02 -15.65 1.94
C VAL A 221 5.89 -14.63 1.84
N ASP A 222 4.77 -14.99 1.22
CA ASP A 222 3.57 -14.13 1.12
C ASP A 222 3.05 -13.74 2.50
N GLU A 223 2.88 -14.69 3.42
CA GLU A 223 2.43 -14.44 4.80
C GLU A 223 3.36 -13.45 5.52
N GLN A 224 4.68 -13.59 5.34
CA GLN A 224 5.66 -12.68 5.92
C GLN A 224 5.54 -11.27 5.36
N LEU A 225 5.47 -11.11 4.03
CA LEU A 225 5.34 -9.79 3.42
C LEU A 225 4.01 -9.15 3.79
N GLN A 226 2.92 -9.93 3.78
CA GLN A 226 1.60 -9.46 4.14
C GLN A 226 1.59 -8.90 5.57
N ALA A 227 2.23 -9.59 6.52
CA ALA A 227 2.31 -9.10 7.89
C ALA A 227 3.05 -7.76 8.04
N GLU A 228 4.08 -7.48 7.21
CA GLU A 228 4.74 -6.16 7.20
C GLU A 228 3.93 -5.11 6.43
N PHE A 229 3.24 -5.54 5.39
CA PHE A 229 2.37 -4.71 4.58
C PHE A 229 1.18 -4.20 5.42
N ASP A 230 0.51 -5.08 6.16
CA ASP A 230 -0.60 -4.74 7.06
C ASP A 230 -0.18 -3.72 8.13
N ARG A 231 1.03 -3.85 8.69
CA ARG A 231 1.57 -2.84 9.63
C ARG A 231 1.82 -1.49 8.97
N THR A 232 2.19 -1.50 7.68
CA THR A 232 2.39 -0.27 6.91
C THR A 232 1.06 0.40 6.61
N VAL A 233 0.04 -0.39 6.23
CA VAL A 233 -1.36 0.06 6.07
C VAL A 233 -1.86 0.68 7.38
N GLU A 234 -1.75 -0.04 8.49
CA GLU A 234 -2.20 0.40 9.82
C GLU A 234 -1.54 1.73 10.23
N LEU A 235 -0.24 1.89 9.97
CA LEU A 235 0.46 3.14 10.24
C LEU A 235 -0.16 4.31 9.47
N VAL A 236 -0.47 4.13 8.17
CA VAL A 236 -1.11 5.17 7.37
C VAL A 236 -2.51 5.48 7.90
N GLU A 237 -3.31 4.46 8.25
CA GLU A 237 -4.64 4.64 8.84
C GLU A 237 -4.59 5.47 10.13
N ILE A 238 -3.62 5.19 11.01
CA ILE A 238 -3.41 5.95 12.24
C ILE A 238 -3.08 7.41 11.90
N ARG A 239 -2.16 7.66 10.95
CA ARG A 239 -1.79 9.04 10.58
C ARG A 239 -2.93 9.82 9.95
N TYR A 240 -3.78 9.15 9.17
CA TYR A 240 -4.98 9.75 8.61
C TYR A 240 -5.97 10.16 9.71
N GLN A 241 -6.21 9.29 10.69
CA GLN A 241 -7.08 9.58 11.82
C GLN A 241 -6.53 10.73 12.68
N GLU A 242 -5.22 10.77 12.91
CA GLU A 242 -4.56 11.86 13.63
C GLU A 242 -4.70 13.19 12.88
N LEU A 243 -4.45 13.21 11.57
CA LEU A 243 -4.61 14.41 10.73
C LEU A 243 -6.04 14.94 10.80
N ASP A 244 -7.02 14.06 10.59
CA ASP A 244 -8.45 14.41 10.68
C ASP A 244 -8.82 14.92 12.08
N GLN A 245 -8.32 14.29 13.14
CA GLN A 245 -8.61 14.72 14.50
C GLN A 245 -8.02 16.10 14.82
N ILE A 246 -6.76 16.34 14.44
CA ILE A 246 -6.04 17.59 14.74
C ILE A 246 -6.65 18.78 14.00
N THR A 247 -7.07 18.56 12.76
CA THR A 247 -7.59 19.62 11.88
C THR A 247 -9.11 19.78 11.98
N ASP A 248 -9.80 19.00 12.83
CA ASP A 248 -11.26 18.81 12.78
C ASP A 248 -11.74 18.57 11.33
N HIS A 249 -11.08 17.61 10.68
CA HIS A 249 -11.21 17.28 9.28
C HIS A 249 -11.06 18.50 8.36
N GLY A 250 -9.91 19.16 8.40
CA GLY A 250 -9.56 20.27 7.49
C GLY A 250 -10.24 21.60 7.79
N ARG A 251 -10.96 21.72 8.91
CA ARG A 251 -11.52 23.01 9.38
C ARG A 251 -10.47 23.92 9.99
N HIS A 252 -9.40 23.33 10.51
CA HIS A 252 -8.27 24.04 11.10
C HIS A 252 -6.98 23.64 10.38
N PRO A 253 -6.01 24.57 10.22
CA PRO A 253 -4.71 24.23 9.67
C PRO A 253 -3.97 23.26 10.60
N VAL A 254 -3.04 22.49 10.03
CA VAL A 254 -2.12 21.67 10.82
C VAL A 254 -1.23 22.58 11.68
N PRO A 255 -1.11 22.35 13.00
CA PRO A 255 -0.21 23.10 13.88
C PRO A 255 1.25 23.00 13.43
N GLU A 256 1.97 24.12 13.40
CA GLU A 256 3.34 24.19 12.86
C GLU A 256 4.37 23.46 13.74
N ASP A 257 4.15 23.37 15.04
CA ASP A 257 5.06 22.82 16.05
C ASP A 257 4.80 21.34 16.41
N GLY A 258 3.88 20.68 15.68
CA GLY A 258 3.47 19.31 15.97
C GLY A 258 4.32 18.20 15.32
N PRO A 259 4.20 16.94 15.78
CA PRO A 259 4.84 15.80 15.12
C PRO A 259 4.31 15.55 13.70
N LEU A 260 3.06 15.95 13.40
CA LEU A 260 2.47 15.82 12.07
C LEU A 260 3.06 16.84 11.07
N SER A 261 3.40 18.05 11.50
CA SER A 261 4.02 19.06 10.61
C SER A 261 5.39 18.61 10.11
N GLN A 262 6.16 17.92 10.97
CA GLN A 262 7.45 17.32 10.58
C GLN A 262 7.30 16.18 9.57
N LEU A 263 6.15 15.50 9.57
CA LEU A 263 5.83 14.48 8.60
C LEU A 263 5.40 15.09 7.26
N LEU A 264 4.63 16.18 7.30
CA LEU A 264 4.10 16.87 6.12
C LEU A 264 5.08 17.85 5.46
N ALA A 265 6.13 18.27 6.17
CA ALA A 265 7.11 19.22 5.66
C ALA A 265 7.73 18.72 4.35
N PRO A 266 7.76 19.56 3.28
CA PRO A 266 8.43 19.20 2.04
C PRO A 266 9.91 18.95 2.33
N ARG A 267 10.42 17.82 1.84
CA ARG A 267 11.85 17.51 1.90
C ARG A 267 12.40 17.51 0.50
N GLU A 268 13.51 18.21 0.32
CA GLU A 268 14.36 18.07 -0.86
C GLU A 268 14.81 16.61 -0.93
N GLU A 269 14.45 15.92 -2.01
CA GLU A 269 15.07 14.63 -2.32
C GLU A 269 16.52 14.89 -2.74
N PRO A 270 17.49 14.08 -2.28
CA PRO A 270 18.88 14.16 -2.73
C PRO A 270 19.05 13.77 -4.20
#